data_AF-A0A139D0R6-F1
#
_entry.id   AF-A0A139D0R6-F1
#
_cell.length_a   1.000
_cell.length_b   1.000
_cell.length_c   1.000
_cell.angle_alpha   90.00
_cell.angle_beta   90.00
_cell.angle_gamma   90.00
#
_symmetry.space_group_name_H-M   'P 1'
#
loop_
_entity.id
_entity.type
_entity.pdbx_description
1 polymer ?
#
loop_
_entity_poly.entity_id
_entity_poly.type
_entity_poly.pdbx_seq_one_letter_code
_entity_poly.pdbx_strand_id
1 'polypeptide(L)'
;DKKISYYEKVSVTKSMIFDACATTAIEAGCDQVEKEIKEKVLAAGNEAITFRYSPGYGDLGIDIQKEILRILNAPKKIGLTASKYNMLHPTKSVTAIIGVIAEKGEEEQQSQENLNSVRKDDNLEERDLEFLSKLSSIRRL
;
A
#
# COMPACT_ATOMS: atom_id res chain seq x y z
N ASP A 1 4.27 14.57 22.67
CA ASP A 1 3.81 14.01 23.95
C ASP A 1 4.11 14.90 25.15
N LYS A 2 5.36 15.04 25.62
CA LYS A 2 5.68 15.84 26.82
C LYS A 2 5.10 17.26 26.80
N LYS A 3 5.22 17.97 25.65
CA LYS A 3 4.62 19.31 25.47
C LYS A 3 3.09 19.29 25.47
N ILE A 4 2.48 18.27 24.85
CA ILE A 4 1.02 18.10 24.83
C ILE A 4 0.52 17.90 26.27
N SER A 5 1.11 16.95 27.01
CA SER A 5 0.77 16.69 28.42
C SER A 5 1.00 17.88 29.35
N TYR A 6 2.02 18.70 29.09
CA TYR A 6 2.20 19.97 29.80
C TYR A 6 1.02 20.90 29.54
N TYR A 7 0.64 21.11 28.27
CA TYR A 7 -0.47 21.99 27.93
C TYR A 7 -1.83 21.43 28.39
N GLU A 8 -2.04 20.12 28.50
CA GLU A 8 -3.29 19.57 29.07
C GLU A 8 -3.58 20.13 30.47
N LYS A 9 -2.52 20.37 31.26
CA LYS A 9 -2.63 20.87 32.64
C LYS A 9 -2.75 22.39 32.74
N VAL A 10 -2.33 23.11 31.69
CA VAL A 10 -2.22 24.58 31.69
C VAL A 10 -3.27 25.24 30.81
N SER A 11 -3.58 24.65 29.66
CA SER A 11 -4.55 25.14 28.68
C SER A 11 -4.96 24.02 27.72
N VAL A 12 -6.17 23.49 27.90
CA VAL A 12 -6.73 22.43 27.05
C VAL A 12 -6.72 22.82 25.57
N THR A 13 -7.09 24.06 25.23
CA THR A 13 -7.06 24.56 23.85
C THR A 13 -5.67 24.50 23.23
N LYS A 14 -4.63 24.93 23.95
CA LYS A 14 -3.25 24.82 23.46
C LYS A 14 -2.81 23.38 23.29
N SER A 15 -3.23 22.49 24.19
CA SER A 15 -2.94 21.06 24.07
C SER A 15 -3.52 20.49 22.78
N MET A 16 -4.79 20.74 22.52
CA MET A 16 -5.47 20.25 21.31
C MET A 16 -4.81 20.79 20.04
N ILE A 17 -4.46 22.07 20.00
CA ILE A 17 -3.73 22.66 18.86
C ILE A 17 -2.38 21.96 18.67
N PHE A 18 -1.61 21.76 19.75
CA PHE A 18 -0.32 21.07 19.66
C PHE A 18 -0.46 19.62 19.22
N ASP A 19 -1.49 18.91 19.69
CA ASP A 19 -1.77 17.53 19.32
C ASP A 19 -2.12 17.40 17.84
N ALA A 20 -2.97 18.30 17.33
CA ALA A 20 -3.33 18.38 15.92
C ALA A 20 -2.10 18.67 15.07
N CYS A 21 -1.32 19.71 15.40
CA CYS A 21 -0.10 20.05 14.67
C CYS A 21 0.92 18.90 14.67
N ALA A 22 1.09 18.20 15.80
CA ALA A 22 2.00 17.06 15.88
C ALA A 22 1.52 15.89 15.00
N THR A 23 0.21 15.64 14.95
CA THR A 23 -0.39 14.61 14.09
C THR A 23 -0.13 14.93 12.61
N THR A 24 -0.49 16.14 12.18
CA THR A 24 -0.28 16.60 10.79
C THR A 24 1.20 16.60 10.41
N ALA A 25 2.10 16.98 11.31
CA ALA A 25 3.54 16.95 11.03
C ALA A 25 4.05 15.53 10.79
N ILE A 26 3.56 14.54 11.54
CA ILE A 26 3.94 13.14 11.35
C ILE A 26 3.39 12.60 10.04
N GLU A 27 2.13 12.91 9.69
CA GLU A 27 1.53 12.51 8.42
C GLU A 27 2.32 13.06 7.22
N ALA A 28 2.62 14.37 7.23
CA ALA A 28 3.42 15.00 6.19
C ALA A 28 4.83 14.37 6.07
N GLY A 29 5.46 14.05 7.21
CA GLY A 29 6.73 13.34 7.23
C GLY A 29 6.64 11.93 6.65
N CYS A 30 5.56 11.19 6.92
CA CYS A 30 5.34 9.86 6.36
C CYS A 30 5.15 9.92 4.84
N ASP A 31 4.42 10.91 4.33
CA ASP A 31 4.21 11.09 2.90
C ASP A 31 5.51 11.44 2.17
N GLN A 32 6.37 12.25 2.80
CA GLN A 32 7.71 12.52 2.27
C GLN A 32 8.54 11.23 2.19
N VAL A 33 8.59 10.45 3.27
CA VAL A 33 9.35 9.19 3.31
C VAL A 33 8.81 8.19 2.28
N GLU A 34 7.51 8.08 2.12
CA GLU A 34 6.88 7.23 1.10
C GLU A 34 7.32 7.63 -0.31
N LYS A 35 7.32 8.93 -0.60
CA LYS A 35 7.80 9.46 -1.88
C LYS A 35 9.27 9.10 -2.13
N GLU A 36 10.13 9.30 -1.14
CA GLU A 36 11.56 8.95 -1.24
C GLU A 36 11.78 7.45 -1.45
N ILE A 37 10.98 6.59 -0.79
CA ILE A 37 11.02 5.14 -0.99
C ILE A 37 10.58 4.81 -2.41
N LYS A 38 9.48 5.40 -2.89
CA LYS A 38 8.98 5.18 -4.26
C LYS A 38 10.04 5.53 -5.30
N GLU A 39 10.68 6.70 -5.17
CA GLU A 39 11.74 7.13 -6.09
C GLU A 39 12.90 6.13 -6.13
N LYS A 40 13.35 5.63 -4.97
CA LYS A 40 14.41 4.61 -4.88
C LYS A 40 14.00 3.28 -5.49
N VAL A 41 12.76 2.86 -5.27
CA VAL A 41 12.22 1.60 -5.79
C VAL A 41 12.11 1.62 -7.31
N LEU A 42 11.61 2.72 -7.88
CA LEU A 42 11.53 2.93 -9.34
C LEU A 42 12.93 3.00 -9.97
N ALA A 43 13.87 3.73 -9.33
CA ALA A 43 15.25 3.80 -9.81
C ALA A 43 15.98 2.43 -9.78
N ALA A 44 15.51 1.50 -8.94
CA ALA A 44 16.00 0.12 -8.89
C ALA A 44 15.31 -0.82 -9.91
N GLY A 45 14.46 -0.30 -10.80
CA GLY A 45 13.79 -1.07 -11.86
C GLY A 45 12.52 -1.81 -11.43
N ASN A 46 11.92 -1.46 -10.29
CA ASN A 46 10.64 -2.03 -9.87
C ASN A 46 9.48 -1.17 -10.38
N GLU A 47 8.28 -1.75 -10.48
CA GLU A 47 7.11 -1.10 -11.05
C GLU A 47 6.47 -0.08 -10.08
N ALA A 48 6.31 -0.47 -8.81
CA ALA A 48 5.55 0.33 -7.85
C ALA A 48 5.84 -0.04 -6.39
N ILE A 49 5.19 0.71 -5.49
CA ILE A 49 5.08 0.38 -4.07
C ILE A 49 3.61 0.27 -3.68
N THR A 50 3.31 -0.52 -2.65
CA THR A 50 1.97 -0.57 -2.04
C THR A 50 1.75 0.62 -1.10
N PHE A 51 0.51 0.78 -0.62
CA PHE A 51 0.21 1.67 0.50
C PHE A 51 0.91 1.22 1.79
N ARG A 52 1.10 2.16 2.73
CA ARG A 52 1.63 1.91 4.08
C ARG A 52 0.71 1.02 4.89
N TYR A 53 1.12 -0.22 5.12
CA TYR A 53 0.34 -1.18 5.90
C TYR A 53 0.82 -1.25 7.35
N SER A 54 0.01 -0.77 8.29
CA SER A 54 0.40 -0.55 9.70
C SER A 54 -0.29 -1.55 10.64
N PRO A 55 0.39 -2.02 11.71
CA PRO A 55 -0.22 -2.90 12.72
C PRO A 55 -1.49 -2.31 13.33
N GLY A 56 -2.51 -3.14 13.50
CA GLY A 56 -3.82 -2.75 14.02
C GLY A 56 -4.83 -2.30 12.97
N TYR A 57 -4.48 -2.38 11.69
CA TYR A 57 -5.38 -2.08 10.56
C TYR A 57 -5.63 -3.34 9.73
N GLY A 58 -6.87 -3.59 9.32
CA GLY A 58 -7.23 -4.73 8.47
C GLY A 58 -6.93 -6.08 9.13
N ASP A 59 -6.18 -6.93 8.42
CA ASP A 59 -5.74 -8.25 8.86
C ASP A 59 -4.36 -8.26 9.56
N LEU A 60 -3.69 -7.11 9.71
CA LEU A 60 -2.40 -7.01 10.40
C LEU A 60 -2.60 -6.81 11.90
N GLY A 61 -2.44 -7.90 12.65
CA GLY A 61 -2.56 -7.93 14.10
C GLY A 61 -1.66 -6.90 14.80
N ILE A 62 -2.19 -6.21 15.81
CA ILE A 62 -1.47 -5.19 16.58
C ILE A 62 -0.29 -5.78 17.39
N ASP A 63 -0.31 -7.09 17.64
CA ASP A 63 0.70 -7.86 18.37
C ASP A 63 2.07 -7.87 17.68
N ILE A 64 2.12 -7.76 16.36
CA ILE A 64 3.38 -7.74 15.59
C ILE A 64 4.21 -6.46 15.83
N GLN A 65 3.60 -5.39 16.35
CA GLN A 65 4.23 -4.08 16.44
C GLN A 65 5.54 -4.07 17.23
N LYS A 66 5.61 -4.84 18.33
CA LYS A 66 6.86 -4.96 19.12
C LYS A 66 7.98 -5.64 18.33
N GLU A 67 7.65 -6.65 17.53
CA GLU A 67 8.64 -7.37 16.73
C GLU A 67 9.15 -6.49 15.59
N ILE A 68 8.29 -5.69 14.94
CA ILE A 68 8.71 -4.68 13.97
C ILE A 68 9.73 -3.71 14.58
N LEU A 69 9.42 -3.15 15.76
CA LEU A 69 10.34 -2.24 16.45
C LEU A 69 11.67 -2.90 16.81
N ARG A 70 11.65 -4.19 17.17
CA ARG A 70 12.84 -4.98 17.47
C ARG A 70 13.70 -5.19 16.23
N ILE A 71 13.12 -5.63 15.12
CA ILE A 71 13.83 -5.87 13.84
C ILE A 71 14.48 -4.58 13.35
N LEU A 72 13.77 -3.45 13.41
CA LEU A 72 14.30 -2.14 13.01
C LEU A 72 15.33 -1.57 14.00
N ASN A 73 15.45 -2.18 15.18
CA ASN A 73 16.21 -1.67 16.33
C ASN A 73 15.80 -0.24 16.70
N ALA A 74 14.50 0.07 16.56
CA ALA A 74 13.94 1.41 16.71
C ALA A 74 14.10 1.98 18.14
N PRO A 75 13.95 1.20 19.23
CA PRO A 75 14.18 1.72 20.59
C PRO A 75 15.58 2.31 20.79
N LYS A 76 16.62 1.67 20.25
CA LYS A 76 18.00 2.19 20.36
C LYS A 76 18.29 3.30 19.37
N LYS A 77 17.78 3.22 18.15
CA LYS A 77 18.11 4.19 17.08
C LYS A 77 17.40 5.52 17.27
N ILE A 78 16.11 5.49 17.59
CA ILE A 78 15.25 6.69 17.59
C ILE A 78 14.40 6.81 18.88
N GLY A 79 14.54 5.90 19.83
CA GLY A 79 13.78 5.94 21.09
C GLY A 79 12.31 5.56 20.95
N LEU A 80 11.87 5.04 19.79
CA LEU A 80 10.49 4.61 19.58
C LEU A 80 10.26 3.24 20.22
N THR A 81 9.29 3.15 21.11
CA THR A 81 8.96 1.94 21.88
C THR A 81 7.48 1.62 21.79
N ALA A 82 7.08 0.41 22.22
CA ALA A 82 5.69 0.02 22.34
C ALA A 82 5.38 -0.42 23.78
N SER A 83 4.22 -0.04 24.30
CA SER A 83 3.75 -0.41 25.63
C SER A 83 3.36 -1.89 25.74
N LYS A 84 2.95 -2.34 26.93
CA LYS A 84 2.39 -3.69 27.11
C LYS A 84 1.20 -3.96 26.18
N TYR A 85 0.41 -2.94 25.86
CA TYR A 85 -0.75 -2.99 24.97
C TYR A 85 -0.42 -2.58 23.52
N ASN A 86 0.86 -2.63 23.15
CA ASN A 86 1.40 -2.34 21.82
C ASN A 86 1.24 -0.90 21.32
N MET A 87 0.65 0.01 22.09
CA MET A 87 0.65 1.45 21.75
C MET A 87 2.08 2.02 21.69
N LEU A 88 2.35 2.83 20.66
CA LEU A 88 3.64 3.49 20.47
C LEU A 88 3.88 4.61 21.47
N HIS A 89 5.14 4.76 21.85
CA HIS A 89 5.66 5.87 22.65
C HIS A 89 6.94 6.40 22.00
N PRO A 90 6.95 7.67 21.54
CA PRO A 90 5.85 8.66 21.55
C PRO A 90 4.57 8.25 20.77
N THR A 91 3.41 8.82 21.12
CA THR A 91 2.11 8.43 20.55
C THR A 91 1.85 8.98 19.15
N LYS A 92 2.44 10.13 18.80
CA LYS A 92 2.44 10.67 17.43
C LYS A 92 3.59 10.02 16.67
N SER A 93 3.41 8.77 16.31
CA SER A 93 4.38 7.96 15.59
C SER A 93 3.65 6.92 14.75
N VAL A 94 4.28 6.50 13.65
CA VAL A 94 3.74 5.51 12.72
C VAL A 94 4.78 4.42 12.53
N THR A 95 4.31 3.18 12.49
CA THR A 95 5.10 2.03 12.03
C THR A 95 4.31 1.36 10.94
N ALA A 96 4.90 1.21 9.76
CA ALA A 96 4.24 0.63 8.60
C ALA A 96 5.22 -0.22 7.79
N ILE A 97 4.65 -1.14 7.02
CA ILE A 97 5.32 -1.93 6.00
C ILE A 97 4.88 -1.39 4.64
N ILE A 98 5.82 -1.30 3.71
CA ILE A 98 5.55 -0.96 2.31
C ILE A 98 6.07 -2.12 1.47
N GLY A 99 5.20 -2.71 0.65
CA GLY A 99 5.56 -3.73 -0.31
C GLY A 99 6.15 -3.11 -1.57
N VAL A 100 7.13 -3.79 -2.16
CA VAL A 100 7.70 -3.45 -3.47
C VAL A 100 7.08 -4.39 -4.51
N ILE A 101 6.55 -3.80 -5.59
CA ILE A 101 5.98 -4.54 -6.71
C ILE A 101 7.04 -4.59 -7.80
N ALA A 102 7.61 -5.78 -8.02
CA ALA A 102 8.60 -6.00 -9.06
C ALA A 102 7.97 -5.80 -10.44
N GLU A 103 8.78 -5.38 -11.41
CA GLU A 103 8.39 -5.38 -12.81
C GLU A 103 8.01 -6.82 -13.23
N LYS A 104 6.86 -6.98 -13.88
CA LYS A 104 6.48 -8.28 -14.44
C LYS A 104 7.53 -8.68 -15.47
N GLY A 105 8.25 -9.77 -15.20
CA GLY A 105 9.06 -10.43 -16.21
C GLY A 105 8.20 -10.78 -17.44
N GLU A 106 8.80 -10.73 -18.62
CA GLU A 106 8.17 -10.96 -19.93
C GLU A 106 7.32 -12.26 -20.01
N GLU A 107 7.58 -13.22 -19.11
CA GLU A 107 6.87 -14.51 -19.00
C GLU A 107 5.38 -14.37 -18.62
N GLU A 108 4.98 -13.39 -17.80
CA GLU A 108 3.55 -13.21 -17.44
C GLU A 108 2.75 -12.54 -18.55
N GLN A 109 3.37 -11.72 -19.39
CA GLN A 109 2.71 -11.06 -20.52
C GLN A 109 2.41 -12.08 -21.63
N GLN A 110 3.36 -12.95 -21.96
CA GLN A 110 3.15 -14.04 -22.91
C GLN A 110 2.14 -15.06 -22.41
N SER A 111 2.07 -15.33 -21.10
CA SER A 111 1.05 -16.22 -20.52
C SER A 111 -0.36 -15.66 -20.69
N GLN A 112 -0.55 -14.34 -20.50
CA GLN A 112 -1.84 -13.68 -20.67
C GLN A 112 -2.23 -13.48 -22.14
N GLU A 113 -1.26 -13.19 -23.03
CA GLU A 113 -1.49 -13.13 -24.48
C GLU A 113 -1.78 -14.51 -25.08
N ASN A 114 -1.11 -15.57 -24.61
CA ASN A 114 -1.39 -16.94 -25.03
C ASN A 114 -2.76 -17.42 -24.53
N LEU A 115 -3.17 -17.09 -23.30
CA LEU A 115 -4.53 -17.41 -22.84
C LEU A 115 -5.62 -16.61 -23.59
N ASN A 116 -5.34 -15.37 -23.98
CA ASN A 116 -6.29 -14.53 -24.71
C ASN A 116 -6.40 -14.88 -26.20
N SER A 117 -5.34 -15.43 -26.81
CA SER A 117 -5.38 -15.97 -28.18
C SER A 117 -6.07 -17.33 -28.25
N VAL A 118 -5.81 -18.26 -27.31
CA VAL A 118 -6.51 -19.55 -27.23
C VAL A 118 -8.02 -19.36 -27.04
N ARG A 119 -8.45 -18.42 -26.20
CA ARG A 119 -9.89 -18.10 -26.01
C ARG A 119 -10.57 -17.51 -27.24
N LYS A 120 -9.82 -16.91 -28.17
CA LYS A 120 -10.37 -16.39 -29.43
C LYS A 120 -10.61 -17.49 -30.45
N ASP A 121 -9.79 -18.54 -30.46
CA ASP A 121 -9.92 -19.64 -31.41
C ASP A 121 -11.00 -20.67 -31.00
N ASP A 122 -11.31 -20.78 -29.71
CA ASP A 122 -12.31 -21.72 -29.18
C ASP A 122 -13.77 -21.22 -29.27
N ASN A 123 -14.00 -19.99 -29.73
CA ASN A 123 -15.35 -19.40 -29.84
C ASN A 123 -16.07 -19.90 -31.12
N LEU A 124 -16.44 -21.18 -31.12
CA LEU A 124 -17.19 -21.86 -32.20
C LEU A 124 -18.52 -21.16 -32.53
N GLU A 125 -19.17 -20.51 -31.57
CA GLU A 125 -20.47 -19.84 -31.78
C GLU A 125 -20.36 -18.52 -32.55
N GLU A 126 -19.23 -17.81 -32.48
CA GLU A 126 -19.03 -16.55 -33.23
C GLU A 126 -18.78 -16.83 -34.73
N ARG A 127 -18.11 -17.95 -35.05
CA ARG A 127 -17.88 -18.38 -36.43
C ARG A 127 -19.16 -18.84 -37.13
N ASP A 128 -20.08 -19.47 -36.41
CA ASP A 128 -21.35 -19.93 -36.97
C ASP A 128 -22.29 -18.75 -37.30
N LEU A 129 -22.31 -17.70 -36.48
CA LEU A 129 -23.10 -16.49 -36.82
C LEU A 129 -22.53 -15.70 -38.00
N GLU A 130 -21.20 -15.63 -38.14
CA GLU A 130 -20.58 -14.97 -39.30
C GLU A 130 -20.83 -15.76 -40.61
N PHE A 131 -20.80 -17.09 -40.53
CA PHE A 131 -21.09 -17.98 -41.67
C PHE A 131 -22.57 -17.91 -42.09
N LEU A 132 -23.51 -17.93 -41.14
CA LEU A 132 -24.95 -17.81 -41.42
C LEU A 132 -25.33 -16.43 -41.97
N SER A 133 -24.67 -15.37 -41.50
CA SER A 133 -24.83 -14.01 -42.04
C SER A 133 -24.39 -13.95 -43.51
N LYS A 134 -23.21 -14.49 -43.85
CA LYS A 134 -22.70 -14.57 -45.23
C LYS A 134 -23.61 -15.41 -46.15
N LEU A 135 -24.19 -16.50 -45.67
CA LEU A 135 -25.16 -17.32 -46.42
C LEU A 135 -26.48 -16.57 -46.70
N SER A 136 -26.93 -15.72 -45.77
CA SER A 136 -28.15 -14.93 -45.94
C SER A 136 -28.02 -13.86 -47.03
N SER A 137 -26.81 -13.32 -47.23
CA SER A 137 -26.50 -12.35 -48.28
C SER A 137 -26.41 -12.98 -49.68
N ILE A 138 -26.01 -14.25 -49.78
CA ILE A 138 -25.92 -14.97 -51.07
C ILE A 138 -27.30 -15.41 -51.59
N ARG A 139 -28.28 -15.64 -50.70
CA ARG A 139 -29.66 -16.03 -51.06
C ARG A 139 -30.55 -14.88 -51.56
N ARG A 140 -30.04 -13.65 -51.68
CA ARG A 140 -30.78 -12.46 -52.18
C ARG A 140 -30.33 -11.97 -53.56
N LEU A 141 -29.52 -12.74 -54.29
CA LEU A 141 -29.24 -12.55 -55.72
C LEU A 141 -29.97 -13.63 -56.52
#